data_AF-A0A0A8L5J6-F1
#
_entry.id   AF-A0A0A8L5J6-F1
#
_cell.length_a   1.000
_cell.length_b   1.000
_cell.length_c   1.000
_cell.angle_alpha   90.00
_cell.angle_beta   90.00
_cell.angle_gamma   90.00
#
_symmetry.space_group_name_H-M   'P 1'
#
loop_
_entity.id
_entity.type
_entity.pdbx_description
1 polymer ?
#
loop_
_entity_poly.entity_id
_entity_poly.type
_entity_poly.pdbx_seq_one_letter_code
_entity_poly.pdbx_strand_id
1 'polypeptide(L)'
;MSGLAEIENRLKTLRKQKVDVTLRNKKAVIAEEEKNSGRRVYSMADDGENTSKAQKSQEEDVVKLAHYSIREYEKWEAKKLGSKEHRSTMGDFQTIARNSYKREVEALPASISHPLNVGITEKRKVQVEDNPELINSVVSTLNEQSKKKYMVRKHKLDKQNKVNIDDGFINNKNKRFNARLNNEFK
;
A
#
# COMPACT_ATOMS: atom_id res chain seq x y z
N MET A 1 23.47 -36.37 29.94
CA MET A 1 24.05 -35.97 28.64
C MET A 1 23.32 -36.56 27.41
N SER A 2 22.44 -37.57 27.53
CA SER A 2 21.78 -38.22 26.37
C SER A 2 20.63 -37.43 25.71
N GLY A 3 19.87 -36.64 26.47
CA GLY A 3 18.64 -35.99 25.96
C GLY A 3 18.88 -34.83 24.98
N LEU A 4 20.02 -34.16 25.05
CA LEU A 4 20.35 -33.04 24.14
C LEU A 4 20.65 -33.54 22.72
N ALA A 5 21.32 -34.68 22.60
CA ALA A 5 21.61 -35.32 21.32
C ALA A 5 20.33 -35.87 20.65
N GLU A 6 19.38 -36.40 21.44
CA GLU A 6 18.08 -36.84 20.93
C GLU A 6 17.26 -35.67 20.36
N ILE A 7 17.24 -34.52 21.05
CA ILE A 7 16.53 -33.33 20.61
C ILE A 7 17.13 -32.81 19.29
N GLU A 8 18.46 -32.76 19.18
CA GLU A 8 19.13 -32.30 17.97
C GLU A 8 18.83 -33.21 16.76
N ASN A 9 18.82 -34.52 16.98
CA ASN A 9 18.45 -35.50 15.96
C ASN A 9 16.99 -35.34 15.52
N ARG A 10 16.07 -35.11 16.46
CA ARG A 10 14.65 -34.85 16.17
C ARG A 10 14.44 -33.56 15.37
N LEU A 11 15.25 -32.55 15.64
CA LEU A 11 15.18 -31.28 14.93
C LEU A 11 15.71 -31.42 13.49
N LYS A 12 16.76 -32.22 13.29
CA LYS A 12 17.28 -32.57 11.95
C LYS A 12 16.25 -33.37 11.14
N THR A 13 15.55 -34.33 11.73
CA THR A 13 14.51 -35.10 11.03
C THR A 13 13.31 -34.24 10.67
N LEU A 14 12.85 -33.36 11.57
CA LEU A 14 11.76 -32.42 11.29
C LEU A 14 12.11 -31.43 10.16
N ARG A 15 13.35 -30.95 10.09
CA ARG A 15 13.80 -30.09 8.99
C ARG A 15 13.76 -30.82 7.64
N LYS A 16 14.19 -32.09 7.61
CA LYS A 16 14.09 -32.93 6.40
C LYS A 16 12.63 -33.15 6.00
N GLN A 17 11.76 -33.51 6.95
CA GLN A 17 10.33 -33.70 6.71
C GLN A 17 9.65 -32.42 6.18
N LYS A 18 10.00 -31.24 6.70
CA LYS A 18 9.50 -29.97 6.18
C LYS A 18 9.82 -29.80 4.70
N VAL A 19 11.07 -30.03 4.32
CA VAL A 19 11.51 -29.91 2.91
C VAL A 19 10.78 -30.92 2.03
N ASP A 20 10.66 -32.17 2.47
CA ASP A 20 9.94 -33.22 1.74
C ASP A 20 8.46 -32.88 1.52
N VAL A 21 7.78 -32.34 2.53
CA VAL A 21 6.38 -31.88 2.41
C VAL A 21 6.28 -30.72 1.42
N THR A 22 7.20 -29.76 1.46
CA THR A 22 7.18 -28.65 0.49
C THR A 22 7.42 -29.13 -0.94
N LEU A 23 8.28 -30.12 -1.15
CA LEU A 23 8.51 -30.71 -2.47
C LEU A 23 7.31 -31.52 -2.96
N ARG A 24 6.66 -32.29 -2.08
CA ARG A 24 5.42 -33.02 -2.42
C ARG A 24 4.29 -32.07 -2.80
N ASN A 25 4.10 -31.00 -2.04
CA ASN A 25 3.07 -30.00 -2.34
C ASN A 25 3.34 -29.30 -3.67
N LYS A 26 4.59 -28.92 -3.96
CA LYS A 26 4.96 -28.34 -5.27
C LYS A 26 4.69 -29.31 -6.43
N LYS A 27 5.04 -30.59 -6.27
CA LYS A 27 4.75 -31.62 -7.29
C LYS A 27 3.25 -31.83 -7.49
N ALA A 28 2.45 -31.81 -6.42
CA ALA A 28 1.01 -31.95 -6.50
C ALA A 28 0.37 -30.77 -7.25
N VAL A 29 0.83 -29.54 -7.00
CA VAL A 29 0.35 -28.35 -7.72
C VAL A 29 0.67 -28.44 -9.21
N ILE A 30 1.91 -28.80 -9.57
CA ILE A 30 2.31 -28.96 -10.97
C ILE A 30 1.49 -30.06 -11.66
N ALA A 31 1.25 -31.19 -10.97
CA ALA A 31 0.44 -32.29 -11.53
C ALA A 31 -1.05 -31.91 -11.70
N GLU A 32 -1.60 -31.07 -10.82
CA GLU A 32 -2.95 -30.51 -10.98
C GLU A 32 -3.02 -29.49 -12.13
N GLU A 33 -2.01 -28.64 -12.27
CA GLU A 33 -1.89 -27.71 -13.40
C GLU A 33 -1.78 -28.45 -14.73
N GLU A 34 -0.96 -29.50 -14.82
CA GLU A 34 -0.84 -30.34 -16.01
C GLU A 34 -2.16 -31.03 -16.36
N LYS A 35 -2.86 -31.62 -15.38
CA LYS A 35 -4.18 -32.26 -15.60
C LYS A 35 -5.26 -31.27 -16.02
N ASN A 36 -5.21 -30.03 -15.53
CA ASN A 36 -6.20 -28.99 -15.85
C ASN A 36 -5.84 -28.17 -17.09
N SER A 37 -4.58 -28.19 -17.55
CA SER A 37 -4.11 -27.43 -18.71
C SER A 37 -4.66 -27.93 -20.06
N GLY A 38 -5.17 -29.17 -20.12
CA GLY A 38 -5.71 -29.77 -21.33
C GLY A 38 -7.23 -29.94 -21.36
N ARG A 39 -7.96 -29.65 -20.27
CA ARG A 39 -9.40 -29.97 -20.19
C ARG A 39 -10.26 -28.83 -20.77
N ARG A 40 -10.25 -28.76 -22.10
CA ARG A 40 -11.26 -28.06 -22.91
C ARG A 40 -12.58 -28.81 -22.72
N VAL A 41 -13.42 -28.37 -21.78
CA VAL A 41 -14.78 -28.91 -21.61
C VAL A 41 -15.60 -28.42 -22.80
N TYR A 42 -15.92 -29.33 -23.70
CA TYR A 42 -16.59 -29.10 -24.97
C TYR A 42 -18.06 -28.70 -24.80
N SER A 43 -18.42 -27.64 -25.54
CA SER A 43 -19.65 -27.39 -26.30
C SER A 43 -20.99 -27.87 -25.76
N MET A 44 -21.86 -26.92 -25.38
CA MET A 44 -23.27 -27.03 -25.78
C MET A 44 -23.36 -26.56 -27.22
N ALA A 45 -23.85 -27.43 -28.09
CA ALA A 45 -24.31 -27.06 -29.41
C ALA A 45 -25.47 -26.07 -29.28
N ASP A 46 -25.51 -25.06 -30.15
CA ASP A 46 -26.75 -24.39 -30.48
C ASP A 46 -26.76 -24.15 -32.00
N ASP A 47 -27.76 -24.76 -32.61
CA ASP A 47 -28.06 -24.77 -34.03
C ASP A 47 -28.76 -23.45 -34.37
N GLY A 48 -28.36 -22.75 -35.44
CA GLY A 48 -29.02 -21.49 -35.77
C GLY A 48 -28.50 -20.80 -37.00
N GLU A 49 -29.23 -20.98 -38.10
CA GLU A 49 -29.02 -20.40 -39.41
C GLU A 49 -29.02 -18.87 -39.49
N ASN A 50 -28.41 -18.40 -40.58
CA ASN A 50 -28.84 -17.29 -41.44
C ASN A 50 -28.48 -15.82 -41.12
N THR A 51 -27.63 -15.34 -42.04
CA THR A 51 -27.78 -14.12 -42.85
C THR A 51 -27.60 -12.74 -42.23
N SER A 52 -26.47 -12.16 -42.66
CA SER A 52 -26.40 -10.91 -43.43
C SER A 52 -26.12 -9.58 -42.69
N LYS A 53 -25.10 -8.93 -43.27
CA LYS A 53 -24.83 -7.49 -43.37
C LYS A 53 -24.25 -6.80 -42.14
N ALA A 54 -22.96 -6.54 -42.28
CA ALA A 54 -22.23 -5.44 -41.68
C ALA A 54 -23.04 -4.12 -41.78
N GLN A 55 -23.49 -3.63 -40.63
CA GLN A 55 -23.73 -2.20 -40.41
C GLN A 55 -22.74 -1.74 -39.35
N LYS A 56 -21.83 -0.84 -39.77
CA LYS A 56 -21.05 0.00 -38.87
C LYS A 56 -22.04 0.97 -38.20
N SER A 57 -22.36 0.74 -36.95
CA SER A 57 -22.99 1.72 -36.06
C SER A 57 -22.28 1.70 -34.71
N GLN A 58 -22.08 2.90 -34.18
CA GLN A 58 -21.32 3.24 -32.99
C GLN A 58 -21.81 2.49 -31.73
N GLU A 59 -21.22 1.34 -31.40
CA GLU A 59 -21.48 0.62 -30.13
C GLU A 59 -20.21 -0.06 -29.55
N GLU A 60 -19.01 0.42 -29.89
CA GLU A 60 -17.77 -0.24 -29.45
C GLU A 60 -17.46 -0.10 -27.94
N ASP A 61 -18.15 0.76 -27.20
CA ASP A 61 -17.87 0.96 -25.76
C ASP A 61 -18.77 0.14 -24.82
N VAL A 62 -19.93 -0.37 -25.30
CA VAL A 62 -20.78 -1.26 -24.48
C VAL A 62 -20.27 -2.71 -24.55
N VAL A 63 -19.72 -3.12 -25.69
CA VAL A 63 -19.20 -4.50 -25.91
C VAL A 63 -17.83 -4.73 -25.24
N LYS A 64 -17.06 -3.67 -24.97
CA LYS A 64 -15.81 -3.76 -24.18
C LYS A 64 -16.04 -4.00 -22.69
N LEU A 65 -17.25 -3.73 -22.18
CA LEU A 65 -17.55 -3.91 -20.76
C LEU A 65 -17.62 -5.41 -20.38
N ALA A 66 -17.89 -6.29 -21.34
CA ALA A 66 -18.09 -7.73 -21.10
C ALA A 66 -16.91 -8.63 -21.52
N HIS A 67 -15.90 -8.11 -22.21
CA HIS A 67 -14.83 -8.93 -22.82
C HIS A 67 -13.41 -8.53 -22.41
N TYR A 68 -13.18 -8.31 -21.12
CA TYR A 68 -11.79 -8.24 -20.65
C TYR A 68 -11.15 -9.64 -20.72
N SER A 69 -9.99 -9.71 -21.39
CA SER A 69 -9.15 -10.91 -21.34
C SER A 69 -8.67 -11.17 -19.90
N ILE A 70 -8.39 -12.42 -19.56
CA ILE A 70 -7.86 -12.78 -18.22
C ILE A 70 -6.62 -11.94 -17.86
N ARG A 71 -5.76 -11.65 -18.84
CA ARG A 71 -4.59 -10.77 -18.66
C ARG A 71 -4.96 -9.32 -18.35
N GLU A 72 -6.07 -8.82 -18.85
CA GLU A 72 -6.59 -7.49 -18.51
C GLU A 72 -7.21 -7.47 -17.12
N TYR A 73 -7.88 -8.56 -16.72
CA TYR A 73 -8.32 -8.74 -15.33
C TYR A 73 -7.14 -8.77 -14.35
N GLU A 74 -6.09 -9.54 -14.65
CA GLU A 74 -4.87 -9.58 -13.83
C GLU A 74 -4.21 -8.20 -13.71
N LYS A 75 -4.11 -7.46 -14.82
CA LYS A 75 -3.59 -6.09 -14.83
C LYS A 75 -4.49 -5.12 -14.05
N TRP A 76 -5.81 -5.26 -14.18
CA TRP A 76 -6.78 -4.45 -13.44
C TRP A 76 -6.74 -4.75 -11.94
N GLU A 77 -6.60 -6.03 -11.58
CA GLU A 77 -6.47 -6.48 -10.20
C GLU A 77 -5.16 -6.01 -9.56
N ALA A 78 -4.02 -6.13 -10.27
CA ALA A 78 -2.74 -5.59 -9.83
C ALA A 78 -2.82 -4.06 -9.60
N LYS A 79 -3.51 -3.35 -10.50
CA LYS A 79 -3.74 -1.90 -10.38
C LYS A 79 -4.67 -1.56 -9.20
N LYS A 80 -5.65 -2.41 -8.89
CA LYS A 80 -6.53 -2.26 -7.71
C LYS A 80 -5.84 -2.65 -6.40
N LEU A 81 -5.01 -3.68 -6.36
CA LEU A 81 -4.24 -4.08 -5.19
C LEU A 81 -3.24 -2.99 -4.79
N GLY A 82 -2.49 -2.42 -5.74
CA GLY A 82 -1.63 -1.25 -5.48
C GLY A 82 -2.40 0.03 -5.12
N SER A 83 -3.66 0.16 -5.57
CA SER A 83 -4.51 1.32 -5.22
C SER A 83 -5.23 1.17 -3.87
N LYS A 84 -5.48 -0.04 -3.38
CA LYS A 84 -6.20 -0.27 -2.11
C LYS A 84 -5.32 -0.01 -0.89
N GLU A 85 -4.00 -0.15 -0.99
CA GLU A 85 -3.06 0.22 0.08
C GLU A 85 -3.05 1.74 0.37
N HIS A 86 -3.51 2.57 -0.56
CA HIS A 86 -3.52 4.04 -0.41
C HIS A 86 -4.90 4.65 -0.15
N ARG A 87 -5.97 3.84 -0.09
CA ARG A 87 -7.35 4.32 0.06
C ARG A 87 -8.13 3.67 1.20
N SER A 88 -7.48 3.07 2.19
CA SER A 88 -8.19 2.78 3.44
C SER A 88 -8.40 4.10 4.19
N THR A 89 -9.67 4.50 4.19
CA THR A 89 -10.35 5.28 5.23
C THR A 89 -9.54 5.28 6.53
N MET A 90 -8.88 6.40 6.82
CA MET A 90 -8.14 6.63 8.07
C MET A 90 -7.36 5.38 8.50
N GLY A 91 -6.49 4.89 7.61
CA GLY A 91 -5.66 3.71 7.86
C GLY A 91 -5.04 3.74 9.24
N ASP A 92 -5.03 2.57 9.88
CA ASP A 92 -4.51 2.31 11.23
C ASP A 92 -3.31 3.23 11.56
N PHE A 93 -3.42 4.00 12.65
CA PHE A 93 -2.40 4.96 13.09
C PHE A 93 -1.01 4.33 13.15
N GLN A 94 -0.92 3.03 13.46
CA GLN A 94 0.34 2.30 13.45
C GLN A 94 0.97 2.23 12.05
N THR A 95 0.17 2.02 11.01
CA THR A 95 0.64 1.99 9.62
C THR A 95 1.10 3.37 9.15
N ILE A 96 0.37 4.44 9.53
CA ILE A 96 0.75 5.82 9.23
C ILE A 96 2.07 6.18 9.92
N ALA A 97 2.22 5.83 11.19
CA ALA A 97 3.44 6.06 11.95
C ALA A 97 4.62 5.31 11.32
N ARG A 98 4.45 4.03 10.97
CA ARG A 98 5.49 3.23 10.31
C ARG A 98 5.91 3.81 8.96
N ASN A 99 4.96 4.22 8.13
CA ASN A 99 5.25 4.78 6.82
C ASN A 99 5.92 6.16 6.92
N SER A 100 5.49 6.98 7.89
CA SER A 100 6.14 8.27 8.17
C SER A 100 7.57 8.05 8.65
N TYR A 101 7.80 7.12 9.57
CA TYR A 101 9.14 6.78 10.05
C TYR A 101 10.05 6.30 8.92
N LYS A 102 9.60 5.34 8.09
CA LYS A 102 10.40 4.86 6.94
C LYS A 102 10.81 6.00 6.02
N ARG A 103 9.89 6.91 5.70
CA ARG A 103 10.17 8.06 4.86
C ARG A 103 11.22 8.99 5.47
N GLU A 104 11.14 9.25 6.78
CA GLU A 104 12.13 10.08 7.47
C GLU A 104 13.50 9.39 7.49
N VAL A 105 13.56 8.07 7.74
CA VAL A 105 14.82 7.30 7.70
C VAL A 105 15.46 7.30 6.32
N GLU A 106 14.68 7.12 5.26
CA GLU A 106 15.17 7.20 3.87
C GLU A 106 15.68 8.58 3.48
N ALA A 107 15.16 9.63 4.13
CA ALA A 107 15.59 11.01 3.90
C ALA A 107 16.88 11.37 4.67
N LEU A 108 17.30 10.56 5.65
CA LEU A 108 18.55 10.76 6.37
C LEU A 108 19.75 10.38 5.48
N PRO A 109 20.85 11.12 5.52
CA PRO A 109 22.04 10.78 4.74
C PRO A 109 22.67 9.49 5.28
N ALA A 110 23.10 8.61 4.37
CA ALA A 110 23.57 7.25 4.65
C ALA A 110 24.89 7.16 5.46
N SER A 111 25.54 8.29 5.76
CA SER A 111 26.91 8.35 6.29
C SER A 111 27.04 9.15 7.60
N ILE A 112 26.01 9.16 8.46
CA ILE A 112 26.12 9.77 9.79
C ILE A 112 26.64 8.71 10.76
N SER A 113 27.96 8.61 10.91
CA SER A 113 28.58 7.87 12.01
C SER A 113 29.29 8.87 12.90
N HIS A 114 28.72 9.12 14.07
CA HIS A 114 29.36 9.93 15.12
C HIS A 114 29.41 9.08 16.40
N PRO A 115 30.57 8.99 17.07
CA PRO A 115 30.67 8.27 18.33
C PRO A 115 29.84 8.97 19.39
N LEU A 116 28.92 8.24 20.01
CA LEU A 116 28.07 8.76 21.07
C LEU A 116 28.78 8.64 22.41
N ASN A 117 29.00 9.75 23.10
CA ASN A 117 29.55 9.74 24.45
C ASN A 117 28.39 9.72 25.45
N VAL A 118 28.23 8.60 26.14
CA VAL A 118 27.17 8.41 27.15
C VAL A 118 27.80 8.33 28.54
N GLY A 119 27.44 9.27 29.40
CA GLY A 119 27.82 9.31 30.81
C GLY A 119 26.60 9.18 31.72
N ILE A 120 26.79 8.62 32.92
CA ILE A 120 25.77 8.63 33.98
C ILE A 120 26.24 9.57 35.07
N THR A 121 25.50 10.65 35.32
CA THR A 121 25.78 11.58 36.40
C THR A 121 25.46 10.94 37.76
N GLU A 122 26.09 11.40 38.84
CA GLU A 122 25.80 10.99 40.23
C GLU A 122 24.32 11.04 40.60
N LYS A 123 23.54 11.92 39.95
CA LYS A 123 22.08 12.05 40.10
C LYS A 123 21.27 10.98 39.34
N ARG A 124 21.92 9.91 38.86
CA ARG A 124 21.33 8.86 37.99
C ARG A 124 20.68 9.41 36.71
N LYS A 125 21.19 10.53 36.20
CA LYS A 125 20.76 11.10 34.91
C LYS A 125 21.71 10.61 33.82
N VAL A 126 21.15 10.20 32.69
CA VAL A 126 21.91 9.87 31.49
C VAL A 126 22.23 11.18 30.77
N GLN A 127 23.51 11.47 30.63
CA GLN A 127 24.01 12.57 29.80
C GLN A 127 24.52 11.97 28.50
N VAL A 128 24.00 12.47 27.39
CA VAL A 128 24.42 12.10 26.04
C VAL A 128 24.99 13.36 25.41
N GLU A 129 26.29 13.35 25.17
CA GLU A 129 26.94 14.39 24.36
C GLU A 129 26.93 13.92 22.91
N ASP A 130 26.26 14.71 22.07
CA ASP A 130 26.09 14.44 20.65
C ASP A 130 26.55 15.66 19.83
N ASN A 131 26.75 15.47 18.53
CA ASN A 131 27.27 16.51 17.66
C ASN A 131 26.25 17.66 17.52
N PRO A 132 26.60 18.90 17.93
CA PRO A 132 25.70 20.04 17.84
C PRO A 132 25.29 20.39 16.40
N GLU A 133 26.13 20.11 15.41
CA GLU A 133 25.80 20.35 14.00
C GLU A 133 24.69 19.43 13.52
N LEU A 134 24.69 18.16 13.94
CA LEU A 134 23.63 17.21 13.63
C LEU A 134 22.32 17.62 14.29
N ILE A 135 22.36 18.06 15.55
CA ILE A 135 21.17 18.56 16.26
C ILE A 135 20.60 19.78 15.51
N ASN A 136 21.44 20.73 15.11
CA ASN A 136 21.02 21.88 14.34
C ASN A 136 20.42 21.49 12.97
N SER A 137 20.99 20.48 12.31
CA SER A 137 20.44 19.94 11.06
C SER A 137 19.03 19.35 11.26
N VAL A 138 18.79 18.63 12.37
CA VAL A 138 17.48 18.06 12.71
C VAL A 138 16.46 19.18 13.00
N VAL A 139 16.86 20.21 13.73
CA VAL A 139 15.99 21.36 13.99
C VAL A 139 15.63 22.09 12.68
N SER A 140 16.61 22.30 11.80
CA SER A 140 16.39 22.97 10.52
C SER A 140 15.42 22.18 9.61
N THR A 141 15.61 20.87 9.50
CA THR A 141 14.73 19.99 8.70
C THR A 141 13.32 19.95 9.26
N LEU A 142 13.15 19.88 10.58
CA LEU A 142 11.84 19.91 11.22
C LEU A 142 11.10 21.24 10.97
N ASN A 143 11.80 22.37 11.03
CA ASN A 143 11.26 23.69 10.73
C ASN A 143 10.84 23.81 9.27
N GLU A 144 11.68 23.33 8.34
CA GLU A 144 11.34 23.30 6.92
C GLU A 144 10.11 22.43 6.63
N GLN A 145 10.05 21.23 7.21
CA GLN A 145 8.91 20.34 7.05
C GLN A 145 7.63 20.98 7.58
N SER A 146 7.70 21.65 8.73
CA SER A 146 6.57 22.37 9.33
C SER A 146 6.10 23.50 8.41
N LYS A 147 7.04 24.28 7.85
CA LYS A 147 6.74 25.34 6.88
C LYS A 147 6.13 24.79 5.59
N LYS A 148 6.65 23.69 5.05
CA LYS A 148 6.11 22.99 3.87
C LYS A 148 4.67 22.52 4.13
N LYS A 149 4.41 21.84 5.26
CA LYS A 149 3.07 21.38 5.66
C LYS A 149 2.09 22.56 5.80
N TYR A 150 2.54 23.66 6.42
CA TYR A 150 1.75 24.88 6.54
C TYR A 150 1.39 25.48 5.18
N MET A 151 2.36 25.65 4.27
CA MET A 151 2.11 26.23 2.95
C MET A 151 1.16 25.38 2.11
N VAL A 152 1.33 24.05 2.12
CA VAL A 152 0.40 23.12 1.45
C VAL A 152 -1.01 23.29 2.01
N ARG A 153 -1.15 23.36 3.34
CA ARG A 153 -2.44 23.57 3.99
C ARG A 153 -3.04 24.94 3.64
N LYS A 154 -2.24 26.01 3.65
CA LYS A 154 -2.65 27.35 3.28
C LYS A 154 -3.17 27.40 1.85
N HIS A 155 -2.41 26.88 0.89
CA HIS A 155 -2.86 26.79 -0.50
C HIS A 155 -4.14 25.97 -0.68
N LYS A 156 -4.31 24.88 0.08
CA LYS A 156 -5.55 24.10 0.06
C LYS A 156 -6.73 24.90 0.59
N LEU A 157 -6.55 25.65 1.68
CA LEU A 157 -7.58 26.53 2.24
C LEU A 157 -7.92 27.67 1.27
N ASP A 158 -6.93 28.29 0.63
CA ASP A 158 -7.15 29.36 -0.33
C ASP A 158 -7.93 28.86 -1.55
N LYS A 159 -7.62 27.65 -2.04
CA LYS A 159 -8.38 27.00 -3.12
C LYS A 159 -9.83 26.73 -2.69
N GLN A 160 -10.04 26.17 -1.49
CA GLN A 160 -11.39 25.91 -0.95
C GLN A 160 -12.20 27.20 -0.75
N ASN A 161 -11.55 28.29 -0.34
CA ASN A 161 -12.21 29.59 -0.17
C ASN A 161 -12.60 30.21 -1.52
N LYS A 162 -11.84 29.95 -2.60
CA LYS A 162 -12.13 30.46 -3.96
C LYS A 162 -13.22 29.68 -4.71
N VAL A 163 -13.51 28.44 -4.30
CA VAL A 163 -14.66 27.70 -4.86
C VAL A 163 -15.93 28.41 -4.36
N ASN A 164 -16.60 29.14 -5.25
CA ASN A 164 -17.94 29.64 -4.99
C ASN A 164 -18.88 28.43 -5.02
N ILE A 165 -19.34 28.07 -3.83
CA ILE A 165 -20.48 27.19 -3.68
C ILE A 165 -21.67 28.15 -3.86
N ASP A 166 -22.54 27.93 -4.84
CA ASP A 166 -23.75 28.76 -5.08
C ASP A 166 -24.74 28.77 -3.90
N ASP A 167 -24.42 27.99 -2.87
CA ASP A 167 -25.16 27.85 -1.65
C ASP A 167 -24.85 29.03 -0.73
N GLY A 168 -25.78 29.98 -0.62
CA GLY A 168 -25.62 31.23 0.13
C GLY A 168 -25.07 31.01 1.54
N PHE A 169 -23.77 31.31 1.74
CA PHE A 169 -23.11 31.17 3.03
C PHE A 169 -22.99 32.52 3.75
N ILE A 170 -23.44 32.55 5.01
CA ILE A 170 -23.37 33.73 5.88
C ILE A 170 -21.93 33.95 6.40
N ASN A 171 -21.16 32.88 6.62
CA ASN A 171 -19.78 32.97 7.11
C ASN A 171 -18.88 31.82 6.60
N ASN A 172 -17.56 31.97 6.76
CA ASN A 172 -16.56 30.98 6.33
C ASN A 172 -16.67 29.62 7.06
N LYS A 173 -17.23 29.57 8.27
CA LYS A 173 -17.46 28.30 8.99
C LYS A 173 -18.62 27.53 8.35
N ASN A 174 -19.69 28.23 7.99
CA ASN A 174 -20.86 27.68 7.31
C ASN A 174 -20.48 27.16 5.91
N LYS A 175 -19.65 27.92 5.19
CA LYS A 175 -19.06 27.48 3.91
C LYS A 175 -18.33 26.14 4.03
N ARG A 176 -17.52 25.96 5.08
CA ARG A 176 -16.78 24.70 5.34
C ARG A 176 -17.71 23.56 5.76
N PHE A 177 -18.78 23.88 6.49
CA PHE A 177 -19.79 22.91 6.90
C PHE A 177 -20.56 22.38 5.69
N ASN A 178 -21.08 23.25 4.83
CA ASN A 178 -21.78 22.85 3.60
C ASN A 178 -20.84 22.09 2.66
N ALA A 179 -19.57 22.50 2.56
CA ALA A 179 -18.57 21.73 1.82
C ALA A 179 -18.33 20.32 2.39
N ARG A 180 -18.46 20.13 3.70
CA ARG A 180 -18.38 18.82 4.34
C ARG A 180 -19.62 17.98 4.03
N LEU A 181 -20.81 18.55 4.18
CA LEU A 181 -22.07 17.88 3.83
C LEU A 181 -22.06 17.41 2.37
N ASN A 182 -21.64 18.28 1.44
CA ASN A 182 -21.53 17.92 0.02
C ASN A 182 -20.55 16.77 -0.27
N ASN A 183 -19.58 16.49 0.60
CA ASN A 183 -18.69 15.34 0.46
C ASN A 183 -19.25 14.07 1.10
N GLU A 184 -20.14 14.19 2.08
CA GLU A 184 -20.78 13.05 2.76
C GLU A 184 -22.04 12.57 2.01
N PHE A 185 -22.75 13.47 1.32
CA PHE A 185 -23.98 13.19 0.57
C PHE A 185 -23.79 13.09 -0.96
N LYS A 186 -22.55 13.07 -1.45
CA LYS A 186 -22.20 12.74 -2.84
C LYS A 186 -21.85 11.27 -2.98
#